data_AF-K1J694-F1
#
_entry.id   AF-K1J694-F1
#
_cell.length_a   1.000
_cell.length_b   1.000
_cell.length_c   1.000
_cell.angle_alpha   90.00
_cell.angle_beta   90.00
_cell.angle_gamma   90.00
#
_symmetry.space_group_name_H-M   'P 1'
#
loop_
_entity.id
_entity.type
_entity.pdbx_description
1 polymer ?
#
loop_
_entity_poly.entity_id
_entity_poly.type
_entity_poly.pdbx_seq_one_letter_code
_entity_poly.pdbx_strand_id
1 'polypeptide(L)'
;MKKPKDAKTRKEAQRKRQAALGIKRVEVALSTREREQLETLRRARAGSGEPYSADEYFSTLLRRDWERWQEQEAELKQQICPNCDCTLPEGCGGTFKGEADCWRTSGDKTLAL
;
A
#
# COMPACT_ATOMS: atom_id res chain seq x y z
N MET A 1 -19.26 -42.01 8.55
CA MET A 1 -18.57 -41.05 7.66
C MET A 1 -19.21 -39.67 7.86
N LYS A 2 -18.44 -38.65 8.30
CA LYS A 2 -18.97 -37.29 8.51
C LYS A 2 -19.28 -36.67 7.15
N LYS A 3 -20.54 -36.29 6.89
CA LYS A 3 -20.93 -35.57 5.66
C LYS A 3 -20.00 -34.37 5.46
N PRO A 4 -19.46 -34.14 4.25
CA PRO A 4 -18.65 -32.95 4.00
C PRO A 4 -19.49 -31.71 4.30
N LYS A 5 -18.99 -30.83 5.18
CA LYS A 5 -19.63 -29.55 5.45
C LYS A 5 -19.82 -28.80 4.13
N ASP A 6 -21.03 -28.30 3.92
CA ASP A 6 -21.42 -27.54 2.73
C ASP A 6 -20.42 -26.40 2.47
N ALA A 7 -20.11 -26.14 1.19
CA ALA A 7 -19.15 -25.11 0.79
C ALA A 7 -19.51 -23.74 1.38
N LYS A 8 -20.81 -23.46 1.54
CA LYS A 8 -21.33 -22.25 2.19
C LYS A 8 -20.88 -22.14 3.65
N THR A 9 -21.02 -23.21 4.42
CA THR A 9 -20.64 -23.23 5.85
C THR A 9 -19.14 -23.09 6.04
N ARG A 10 -18.33 -23.64 5.12
CA ARG A 10 -16.86 -23.45 5.13
C ARG A 10 -16.47 -22.00 4.87
N LYS A 11 -17.07 -21.36 3.86
CA LYS A 11 -16.81 -19.95 3.51
C LYS A 11 -17.29 -18.99 4.60
N GLU A 12 -18.40 -19.30 5.26
CA GLU A 12 -18.89 -18.56 6.43
C GLU A 12 -17.94 -18.69 7.63
N ALA A 13 -17.48 -19.89 7.96
CA ALA A 13 -16.51 -20.09 9.04
C ALA A 13 -15.18 -19.37 8.75
N GLN A 14 -14.73 -19.35 7.50
CA GLN A 14 -13.54 -18.59 7.09
C GLN A 14 -13.75 -17.08 7.30
N ARG A 15 -14.87 -16.53 6.85
CA ARG A 15 -15.21 -15.11 7.06
C ARG A 15 -15.29 -14.74 8.53
N LYS A 16 -15.88 -15.60 9.37
CA LYS A 16 -15.95 -15.38 10.83
C LYS A 16 -14.57 -15.33 11.46
N ARG A 17 -13.65 -16.22 11.05
CA ARG A 17 -12.25 -16.19 11.52
C ARG A 17 -11.51 -14.94 11.05
N GLN A 18 -11.66 -14.56 9.78
CA GLN A 18 -11.05 -13.34 9.25
C GLN A 18 -11.56 -12.09 9.97
N ALA A 19 -12.88 -12.00 10.20
CA ALA A 19 -13.48 -10.90 10.95
C ALA A 19 -12.96 -10.82 12.39
N ALA A 20 -12.78 -11.96 13.07
CA ALA A 20 -12.20 -12.00 14.41
C ALA A 20 -10.73 -11.50 14.45
N LEU A 21 -10.00 -11.65 13.34
CA LEU A 21 -8.63 -11.14 13.17
C LEU A 21 -8.59 -9.70 12.60
N GLY A 22 -9.75 -9.05 12.43
CA GLY A 22 -9.84 -7.72 11.81
C GLY A 22 -9.46 -7.69 10.32
N ILE A 23 -9.29 -8.86 9.69
CA ILE A 23 -8.89 -8.97 8.28
C ILE A 23 -10.09 -8.59 7.40
N LYS A 24 -9.92 -7.51 6.64
CA LYS A 24 -10.86 -7.09 5.59
C LYS A 24 -10.30 -7.42 4.22
N ARG A 25 -11.16 -7.90 3.32
CA ARG A 25 -10.80 -8.19 1.93
C ARG A 25 -10.84 -6.90 1.12
N VAL A 26 -9.76 -6.63 0.39
CA VAL A 26 -9.70 -5.60 -0.64
C VAL A 26 -9.77 -6.30 -1.99
N GLU A 27 -10.64 -5.84 -2.87
CA GLU A 27 -10.79 -6.37 -4.23
C GLU A 27 -10.34 -5.33 -5.23
N VAL A 28 -9.48 -5.73 -6.16
CA VAL A 28 -8.91 -4.85 -7.19
C VAL A 28 -9.34 -5.37 -8.55
N ALA A 29 -9.98 -4.52 -9.34
CA ALA A 29 -10.28 -4.83 -10.73
C ALA A 29 -9.02 -4.60 -11.57
N LEU A 30 -8.57 -5.64 -12.25
CA LEU A 30 -7.41 -5.60 -13.15
C LEU A 30 -7.85 -5.88 -14.57
N SER A 31 -7.41 -5.07 -15.52
CA SER A 31 -7.49 -5.34 -16.95
C SER A 31 -6.74 -6.63 -17.32
N THR A 32 -6.97 -7.16 -18.52
CA THR A 32 -6.24 -8.35 -19.01
C THR A 32 -4.72 -8.12 -18.98
N ARG A 33 -4.28 -6.95 -19.43
CA ARG A 33 -2.87 -6.55 -19.42
C ARG A 33 -2.29 -6.54 -18.01
N GLU A 34 -2.99 -5.98 -17.04
CA GLU A 34 -2.51 -5.92 -15.65
C GLU A 34 -2.43 -7.31 -15.01
N ARG A 35 -3.33 -8.24 -15.36
CA ARG A 35 -3.25 -9.63 -14.89
C ARG A 35 -2.02 -10.35 -15.44
N GLU A 36 -1.67 -10.14 -16.71
CA GLU A 36 -0.46 -10.71 -17.31
C GLU A 36 0.82 -10.15 -16.68
N GLN A 37 0.83 -8.83 -16.41
CA GLN A 37 1.90 -8.17 -15.67
C GLN A 37 2.04 -8.74 -14.25
N LEU A 38 0.92 -8.92 -13.54
CA LEU A 38 0.91 -9.50 -12.20
C LEU A 38 1.50 -10.92 -12.20
N GLU A 39 1.09 -11.79 -13.12
CA GLU A 39 1.64 -13.16 -13.22
C GLU A 39 3.16 -13.16 -13.49
N THR A 40 3.61 -12.25 -14.36
CA THR A 40 5.05 -12.09 -14.65
C THR A 40 5.81 -11.66 -13.39
N LEU A 41 5.32 -10.63 -12.70
CA LEU A 41 5.98 -10.05 -11.53
C LEU A 41 5.97 -10.99 -10.32
N ARG A 42 4.89 -11.75 -10.10
CA ARG A 42 4.79 -12.76 -9.03
C ARG A 42 5.89 -13.81 -9.13
N ARG A 43 6.23 -14.23 -10.35
CA ARG A 43 7.32 -15.18 -10.64
C ARG A 43 8.68 -14.51 -10.51
N ALA A 44 8.88 -13.40 -11.21
CA ALA A 44 10.17 -12.72 -11.27
C ALA A 44 10.66 -12.25 -9.88
N ARG A 45 9.75 -11.80 -9.02
CA ARG A 45 10.09 -11.28 -7.68
C ARG A 45 10.23 -12.36 -6.62
N ALA A 46 9.76 -13.58 -6.86
CA ALA A 46 9.95 -14.71 -5.96
C ALA A 46 11.37 -15.32 -6.06
N GLY A 47 12.15 -14.96 -7.08
CA GLY A 47 13.49 -15.49 -7.29
C GLY A 47 13.46 -16.98 -7.61
N SER A 48 14.18 -17.78 -6.84
CA SER A 48 14.20 -19.26 -6.96
C SER A 48 13.06 -19.96 -6.21
N GLY A 49 12.23 -19.21 -5.48
CA GLY A 49 11.09 -19.75 -4.75
C GLY A 49 9.85 -19.97 -5.62
N GLU A 50 8.79 -20.50 -5.01
CA GLU A 50 7.49 -20.56 -5.66
C GLU A 50 6.93 -19.15 -5.90
N PRO A 51 6.25 -18.91 -7.04
CA PRO A 51 5.64 -17.61 -7.31
C PRO A 51 4.68 -17.22 -6.20
N TYR A 52 4.78 -15.99 -5.72
CA TYR A 52 3.86 -15.46 -4.71
C TYR A 52 2.40 -15.65 -5.13
N SER A 53 1.48 -15.83 -4.18
CA SER A 53 0.06 -15.60 -4.46
C SER A 53 -0.21 -14.12 -4.78
N ALA A 54 -1.34 -13.79 -5.40
CA ALA A 54 -1.71 -12.40 -5.67
C ALA A 54 -1.81 -11.60 -4.35
N ASP A 55 -2.44 -12.18 -3.32
CA ASP A 55 -2.60 -11.56 -2.00
C ASP A 55 -1.25 -11.29 -1.33
N GLU A 56 -0.32 -12.25 -1.38
CA GLU A 56 1.04 -12.09 -0.84
C GLU A 56 1.84 -11.04 -1.60
N TYR A 57 1.72 -11.02 -2.92
CA TYR A 57 2.41 -10.05 -3.76
C TYR A 57 1.98 -8.62 -3.41
N PHE A 58 0.67 -8.35 -3.39
CA PHE A 58 0.15 -7.02 -3.02
C PHE A 58 0.45 -6.66 -1.56
N SER A 59 0.31 -7.62 -0.63
CA SER A 59 0.62 -7.37 0.78
C SER A 59 2.11 -7.05 0.99
N THR A 60 2.99 -7.67 0.20
CA THR A 60 4.44 -7.41 0.26
C THR A 60 4.79 -6.05 -0.32
N LEU A 61 4.16 -5.67 -1.44
CA LEU A 61 4.33 -4.32 -1.99
C LEU A 61 3.87 -3.26 -1.00
N LEU A 62 2.70 -3.43 -0.37
CA LEU A 62 2.19 -2.50 0.63
C LEU A 62 3.15 -2.35 1.82
N ARG A 63 3.72 -3.45 2.33
CA ARG A 63 4.69 -3.40 3.43
C ARG A 63 5.96 -2.64 3.06
N ARG A 64 6.53 -2.91 1.87
CA ARG A 64 7.73 -2.22 1.39
C ARG A 64 7.49 -0.75 1.15
N ASP A 65 6.31 -0.41 0.63
CA ASP A 65 5.91 0.97 0.40
C ASP A 65 5.72 1.72 1.72
N TRP A 66 5.12 1.06 2.71
CA TRP A 66 5.00 1.59 4.07
C TRP A 66 6.36 1.85 4.72
N GLU A 67 7.31 0.92 4.61
CA GLU A 67 8.68 1.11 5.11
C GLU A 67 9.35 2.33 4.45
N ARG A 68 9.21 2.47 3.12
CA ARG A 68 9.71 3.65 2.39
C ARG A 68 9.06 4.94 2.88
N TRP A 69 7.74 4.95 3.08
CA TRP A 69 7.03 6.11 3.60
C TRP A 69 7.55 6.51 4.99
N GLN A 70 7.78 5.54 5.88
CA GLN A 70 8.30 5.82 7.22
C GLN A 70 9.68 6.49 7.18
N GLU A 71 10.55 6.04 6.28
CA GLU A 71 11.87 6.67 6.06
C GLU A 71 11.72 8.11 5.55
N GLN A 72 10.89 8.33 4.53
CA GLN A 72 10.61 9.66 3.98
C GLN A 72 9.98 10.60 5.02
N GLU A 73 9.03 10.10 5.81
CA GLU A 73 8.37 10.87 6.86
C GLU A 73 9.37 11.27 7.96
N ALA A 74 10.30 10.38 8.33
CA ALA A 74 11.34 10.67 9.31
C ALA A 74 12.33 11.73 8.83
N GLU A 75 12.67 11.73 7.53
CA GLU A 75 13.50 12.77 6.92
C GLU A 75 12.76 14.11 6.86
N LEU A 76 11.49 14.12 6.46
CA LEU A 76 10.69 15.34 6.37
C LEU A 76 10.45 15.98 7.74
N LYS A 77 10.28 15.19 8.80
CA LYS A 77 10.12 15.72 10.17
C LYS A 77 11.35 16.50 10.67
N GLN A 78 12.50 16.36 10.03
CA GLN A 78 13.71 17.13 10.32
C GLN A 78 13.76 18.46 9.56
N GLN A 79 12.81 18.70 8.65
CA GLN A 79 12.75 19.85 7.77
C GLN A 79 11.54 20.74 8.11
N ILE A 80 11.69 22.01 7.81
CA ILE A 80 10.62 23.01 7.87
C ILE A 80 10.38 23.57 6.47
N CYS A 81 9.14 23.98 6.19
CA CYS A 81 8.81 24.62 4.93
C CYS A 81 9.46 26.01 4.86
N PRO A 82 10.26 26.34 3.83
CA PRO A 82 10.96 27.62 3.79
C PRO A 82 10.03 28.84 3.70
N ASN A 83 8.80 28.66 3.19
CA ASN A 83 7.82 29.74 3.13
C ASN A 83 7.04 30.01 4.44
N CYS A 84 6.80 29.00 5.27
CA CYS A 84 5.86 29.13 6.40
C CYS A 84 6.39 28.57 7.72
N ASP A 85 7.64 28.09 7.73
CA ASP A 85 8.35 27.51 8.88
C ASP A 85 7.62 26.35 9.58
N CYS A 86 6.54 25.84 9.00
CA CYS A 86 5.79 24.71 9.52
C CYS A 86 6.56 23.41 9.29
N THR A 87 6.48 22.48 10.24
CA THR A 87 7.07 21.15 10.13
C THR A 87 6.45 20.34 9.00
N LEU A 88 7.27 19.63 8.24
CA LEU A 88 6.84 18.74 7.17
C LEU A 88 6.54 17.32 7.71
N PRO A 89 5.68 16.51 7.05
CA PRO A 89 5.00 16.74 5.76
C PRO A 89 3.70 17.56 5.83
N GLU A 90 3.19 17.90 7.02
CA GLU A 90 1.91 18.61 7.17
C GLU A 90 1.98 20.03 6.58
N GLY A 91 3.03 20.78 6.93
CA GLY A 91 3.31 22.10 6.39
C GLY A 91 2.11 23.06 6.50
N CYS A 92 1.94 23.95 5.53
CA CYS A 92 0.84 24.93 5.52
C CYS A 92 -0.55 24.38 5.14
N GLY A 93 -0.73 23.05 5.07
CA GLY A 93 -1.99 22.44 4.62
C GLY A 93 -2.41 22.78 3.17
N GLY A 94 -1.51 23.39 2.37
CA GLY A 94 -1.78 23.80 1.00
C GLY A 94 -2.12 25.28 0.81
N THR A 95 -2.17 26.07 1.89
CA THR A 95 -2.48 27.52 1.86
C THR A 95 -1.59 28.31 0.90
N PHE A 96 -0.30 27.96 0.84
CA PHE A 96 0.69 28.63 -0.01
C PHE A 96 1.13 27.80 -1.22
N LYS A 97 0.34 26.77 -1.61
CA LYS A 97 0.69 25.91 -2.74
C LYS A 97 0.67 26.73 -4.04
N GLY A 98 1.79 26.72 -4.77
CA GLY A 98 2.00 27.54 -5.97
C GLY A 98 3.04 28.64 -5.77
N GLU A 99 3.33 29.01 -4.53
CA GLU A 99 4.46 29.89 -4.21
C GLU A 99 5.79 29.13 -4.36
N ALA A 100 6.81 29.82 -4.86
CA ALA A 100 8.09 29.21 -5.20
C ALA A 100 8.78 28.58 -3.98
N ASP A 101 8.66 29.22 -2.81
CA ASP A 101 9.32 28.79 -1.57
C ASP A 101 8.46 27.80 -0.76
N CYS A 102 7.24 27.48 -1.21
CA CYS A 102 6.41 26.50 -0.53
C CYS A 102 6.87 25.09 -0.89
N TRP A 103 7.23 24.29 0.11
CA TRP A 103 7.62 22.88 -0.10
C TRP A 103 6.54 22.08 -0.84
N ARG A 104 5.24 22.37 -0.63
CA ARG A 104 4.13 21.70 -1.34
C ARG A 104 4.06 22.00 -2.84
N THR A 105 4.84 22.94 -3.37
CA THR A 105 4.85 23.28 -4.80
C THR A 105 5.71 22.29 -5.61
N SER A 106 6.79 21.78 -5.01
CA SER A 106 7.76 20.91 -5.68
C SER A 106 8.13 19.66 -4.88
N GLY A 107 8.23 19.78 -3.55
CA GLY A 107 8.59 18.71 -2.65
C GLY A 107 7.51 17.64 -2.47
N ASP A 108 6.22 17.98 -2.58
CA ASP A 108 5.14 16.97 -2.47
C ASP A 108 5.23 15.87 -3.55
N LYS A 109 5.79 16.21 -4.72
CA LYS A 109 5.99 15.29 -5.84
C LYS A 109 7.01 14.21 -5.54
N THR A 110 7.92 14.41 -4.60
CA THR A 110 8.91 13.40 -4.22
C THR A 110 8.30 12.27 -3.37
N LEU A 111 7.11 12.50 -2.81
CA LEU A 111 6.34 11.51 -2.07
C LEU A 111 5.34 10.72 -2.94
N ALA A 112 5.09 11.16 -4.17
CA ALA A 112 4.18 10.47 -5.07
C ALA A 112 4.80 9.14 -5.55
N LEU A 113 3.98 8.09 -5.59
CA LEU A 113 4.34 6.75 -6.08
C LEU A 113 4.28 6.65 -7.61
#